data_AF-A0A1V6JPV8-F1
#
_entry.id   AF-A0A1V6JPV8-F1
#
_cell.length_a   1.000
_cell.length_b   1.000
_cell.length_c   1.000
_cell.angle_alpha   90.00
_cell.angle_beta   90.00
_cell.angle_gamma   90.00
#
_symmetry.space_group_name_H-M   'P 1'
#
loop_
_entity.id
_entity.type
_entity.pdbx_description
1 polymer ?
#
loop_
_entity_poly.entity_id
_entity_poly.type
_entity_poly.pdbx_seq_one_letter_code
_entity_poly.pdbx_strand_id
1 'polypeptide(L)'
;MGTWRRVVLAVVQRFGRTYAPRPGVIAPACIGCGKCERICPVHAITVTEGRATVDLSRCIRCYCCHEICTEHAIALSRGFTGRLLARLLG
;
A
#
# COMPACT_ATOMS: atom_id res chain seq x y z
N MET A 1 18.15 15.87 -21.10
CA MET A 1 16.90 15.53 -20.38
C MET A 1 17.18 15.46 -18.89
N GLY A 2 16.81 16.54 -18.20
CA GLY A 2 17.51 17.04 -17.02
C GLY A 2 17.39 16.21 -15.75
N THR A 3 18.50 16.17 -15.00
CA THR A 3 18.62 15.80 -13.58
C THR A 3 17.48 16.36 -12.71
N TRP A 4 16.96 17.53 -13.07
CA TRP A 4 15.83 18.19 -12.41
C TRP A 4 14.54 17.34 -12.38
N ARG A 5 14.21 16.63 -13.47
CA ARG A 5 13.04 15.72 -13.52
C ARG A 5 13.21 14.55 -12.55
N ARG A 6 14.43 14.03 -12.39
CA ARG A 6 14.75 12.96 -11.42
C ARG A 6 14.61 13.45 -9.97
N VAL A 7 15.06 14.66 -9.67
CA VAL A 7 14.96 15.26 -8.32
C VAL A 7 13.51 15.51 -7.95
N VAL A 8 12.71 16.15 -8.82
CA VAL A 8 11.27 16.38 -8.55
C VAL A 8 10.52 15.07 -8.36
N LEU A 9 10.74 14.07 -9.24
CA LEU A 9 10.10 12.76 -9.08
C LEU A 9 10.52 12.08 -7.78
N ALA A 10 11.80 12.13 -7.41
CA ALA A 10 12.28 11.55 -6.15
C ALA A 10 11.66 12.23 -4.92
N VAL A 11 11.57 13.56 -4.93
CA VAL A 11 10.95 14.36 -3.85
C VAL A 11 9.46 14.03 -3.75
N VAL A 12 8.71 14.11 -4.85
CA VAL A 12 7.26 13.87 -4.88
C VAL A 12 6.94 12.42 -4.52
N GLN A 13 7.75 11.43 -4.93
CA GLN A 13 7.56 10.04 -4.51
C GLN A 13 7.90 9.81 -3.03
N ARG A 14 8.94 10.47 -2.51
CA ARG A 14 9.35 10.37 -1.09
C ARG A 14 8.29 10.95 -0.16
N PHE A 15 7.79 12.15 -0.45
CA PHE A 15 6.68 12.78 0.29
C PHE A 15 5.32 12.16 -0.06
N GLY A 16 5.21 11.50 -1.21
CA GLY A 16 4.04 10.76 -1.63
C GLY A 16 3.69 9.61 -0.68
N ARG A 17 4.69 8.94 -0.08
CA ARG A 17 4.44 7.88 0.92
C ARG A 17 3.72 8.36 2.18
N THR A 18 3.90 9.63 2.56
CA THR A 18 3.19 10.25 3.70
C THR A 18 1.72 10.54 3.39
N TYR A 19 1.39 10.79 2.12
CA TYR A 19 0.03 11.09 1.68
C TYR A 19 -0.74 9.83 1.21
N ALA A 20 -0.03 8.91 0.56
CA ALA A 20 -0.59 7.71 -0.04
C ALA A 20 -1.20 6.77 1.02
N PRO A 21 -2.46 6.30 0.82
CA PRO A 21 -3.08 5.31 1.69
C PRO A 21 -2.23 4.04 1.84
N ARG A 22 -2.24 3.43 3.02
CA ARG A 22 -1.57 2.17 3.28
C ARG A 22 -2.55 1.00 3.22
N PRO A 23 -2.26 -0.06 2.44
CA PRO A 23 -2.95 -1.34 2.59
C PRO A 23 -2.73 -1.91 4.00
N GLY A 24 -3.80 -2.45 4.56
CA GLY A 24 -3.80 -3.23 5.79
C GLY A 24 -4.83 -4.36 5.67
N VAL A 25 -4.55 -5.48 6.34
CA VAL A 25 -5.40 -6.67 6.26
C VAL A 25 -6.45 -6.63 7.38
N ILE A 26 -7.72 -6.76 7.01
CA ILE A 26 -8.84 -6.97 7.92
C ILE A 26 -8.86 -8.45 8.28
N ALA A 27 -8.28 -8.78 9.43
CA ALA A 27 -8.08 -10.15 9.89
C ALA A 27 -9.33 -11.06 9.81
N PRO A 28 -10.54 -10.62 10.21
CA PRO A 28 -11.75 -11.45 10.13
C PRO A 28 -12.22 -11.78 8.70
N ALA A 29 -11.88 -10.94 7.71
CA ALA A 29 -12.28 -11.13 6.32
C ALA A 29 -11.22 -11.91 5.50
N CYS A 30 -10.01 -12.06 6.02
CA CYS A 30 -8.92 -12.71 5.31
C CYS A 30 -9.04 -14.25 5.42
N ILE A 31 -9.28 -14.91 4.29
CA ILE A 31 -9.36 -16.38 4.21
C ILE A 31 -8.02 -17.06 3.84
N GLY A 32 -6.92 -16.31 3.76
CA GLY A 32 -5.60 -16.89 3.49
C GLY A 32 -5.36 -17.44 2.07
N CYS A 33 -6.12 -17.00 1.05
CA CYS A 33 -6.05 -17.58 -0.30
C CYS A 33 -4.75 -17.31 -1.11
N GLY A 34 -3.85 -16.45 -0.60
CA GLY A 34 -2.55 -16.16 -1.21
C GLY A 34 -2.56 -15.34 -2.51
N LYS A 35 -3.72 -14.91 -3.03
CA LYS A 35 -3.78 -14.11 -4.27
C LYS A 35 -2.98 -12.80 -4.18
N CYS A 36 -3.08 -12.12 -3.02
CA CYS A 36 -2.38 -10.87 -2.77
C CYS A 36 -0.85 -11.04 -2.69
N GLU A 37 -0.37 -12.16 -2.15
CA GLU A 37 1.05 -12.51 -2.10
C GLU A 37 1.61 -12.76 -3.52
N ARG A 38 0.90 -13.55 -4.34
CA ARG A 38 1.31 -13.86 -5.72
C ARG A 38 1.35 -12.64 -6.64
N ILE A 39 0.40 -11.70 -6.50
CA ILE A 39 0.33 -10.51 -7.37
C ILE A 39 1.31 -9.41 -6.95
N CYS A 40 1.92 -9.49 -5.76
CA CYS A 40 2.73 -8.40 -5.25
C CYS A 40 4.07 -8.31 -6.00
N PRO A 41 4.32 -7.26 -6.82
CA PRO A 41 5.50 -7.20 -7.69
C PRO A 41 6.82 -7.04 -6.92
N VAL A 42 6.73 -6.66 -5.64
CA VAL A 42 7.89 -6.43 -4.75
C VAL A 42 7.94 -7.43 -3.60
N HIS A 43 7.08 -8.45 -3.62
CA HIS A 43 6.97 -9.49 -2.59
C HIS A 43 6.89 -8.92 -1.17
N ALA A 44 6.05 -7.90 -1.00
CA ALA A 44 5.83 -7.22 0.29
C ALA A 44 4.68 -7.83 1.10
N ILE A 45 4.13 -8.97 0.67
CA ILE A 45 3.01 -9.63 1.34
C ILE A 45 3.41 -11.08 1.56
N THR A 46 3.13 -11.59 2.75
CA THR A 46 3.35 -12.99 3.11
C THR A 46 2.07 -13.56 3.68
N VAL A 47 1.70 -14.78 3.30
CA VAL A 47 0.58 -15.51 3.92
C VAL A 47 1.11 -16.63 4.80
N THR A 48 0.85 -16.52 6.10
CA THR A 48 1.22 -17.53 7.11
C THR A 48 0.02 -17.85 7.97
N GLU A 49 -0.18 -19.11 8.33
CA GLU A 49 -1.27 -19.55 9.22
C GLU A 49 -2.67 -19.05 8.76
N GLY A 50 -2.90 -19.05 7.45
CA GLY A 50 -4.17 -18.60 6.87
C GLY A 50 -4.39 -17.08 6.87
N ARG A 51 -3.37 -16.28 7.19
CA ARG A 51 -3.49 -14.81 7.25
C ARG A 51 -2.41 -14.10 6.45
N ALA A 52 -2.83 -13.10 5.67
CA ALA A 52 -1.92 -12.21 4.98
C ALA A 52 -1.36 -11.13 5.90
N THR A 53 -0.07 -10.83 5.77
CA THR A 53 0.63 -9.72 6.42
C THR A 53 1.35 -8.90 5.38
N VAL A 54 1.31 -7.56 5.50
CA VAL A 54 1.93 -6.63 4.54
C VAL A 54 3.13 -5.93 5.18
N ASP A 55 4.31 -6.10 4.59
CA ASP A 55 5.49 -5.32 4.91
C ASP A 55 5.40 -3.92 4.27
N LEU A 56 5.06 -2.93 5.11
CA LEU A 56 4.89 -1.55 4.68
C LEU A 56 6.22 -0.87 4.30
N SER A 57 7.36 -1.40 4.73
CA SER A 57 8.68 -0.84 4.38
C SER A 57 9.02 -1.11 2.91
N ARG A 58 8.66 -2.31 2.44
CA ARG A 58 8.83 -2.77 1.05
C ARG A 58 7.67 -2.38 0.13
N CYS A 59 6.47 -2.18 0.68
CA CYS A 59 5.29 -1.83 -0.09
C CYS A 59 5.50 -0.53 -0.91
N ILE A 60 5.32 -0.64 -2.23
CA ILE A 60 5.41 0.49 -3.17
C ILE A 60 4.06 1.18 -3.41
N ARG A 61 3.01 0.81 -2.66
CA ARG A 61 1.66 1.40 -2.78
C ARG A 61 1.03 1.27 -4.19
N CYS A 62 1.25 0.15 -4.88
CA CYS A 62 0.64 -0.12 -6.19
C CYS A 62 -0.83 -0.55 -6.12
N TYR A 63 -1.31 -0.98 -4.95
CA TYR A 63 -2.68 -1.42 -4.66
C TYR A 63 -3.20 -2.64 -5.43
N CYS A 64 -2.40 -3.34 -6.23
CA CYS A 64 -2.80 -4.60 -6.88
C CYS A 64 -3.35 -5.64 -5.89
N CYS A 65 -2.81 -5.66 -4.66
CA CYS A 65 -3.31 -6.53 -3.60
C CYS A 65 -4.74 -6.20 -3.15
N HIS A 66 -5.11 -4.91 -3.14
CA HIS A 66 -6.46 -4.46 -2.80
C HIS A 66 -7.44 -4.86 -3.90
N GLU A 67 -7.08 -4.62 -5.16
CA GLU A 67 -7.91 -4.92 -6.32
C GLU A 67 -8.18 -6.42 -6.51
N ILE A 68 -7.17 -7.27 -6.26
CA ILE A 68 -7.32 -8.72 -6.46
C ILE A 68 -8.09 -9.43 -5.33
N CYS A 69 -8.31 -8.76 -4.20
CA CYS A 69 -8.88 -9.37 -3.02
C CYS A 69 -10.41 -9.46 -3.13
N THR A 70 -10.91 -10.64 -3.53
CA THR A 70 -12.34 -10.93 -3.67
C THR A 70 -13.11 -10.83 -2.35
N GLU A 71 -12.44 -11.08 -1.22
CA GLU A 71 -13.04 -10.97 0.12
C GLU A 71 -13.02 -9.54 0.67
N HIS A 72 -12.50 -8.57 -0.09
CA HIS A 72 -12.30 -7.20 0.35
C HIS A 72 -11.51 -7.08 1.68
N ALA A 73 -10.69 -8.08 1.99
CA ALA A 73 -9.93 -8.15 3.23
C ALA A 73 -8.72 -7.20 3.28
N ILE A 74 -8.41 -6.48 2.20
CA ILE A 74 -7.35 -5.47 2.18
C ILE A 74 -7.99 -4.09 2.13
N ALA A 75 -7.82 -3.31 3.20
CA ALA A 75 -8.34 -1.95 3.31
C ALA A 75 -7.23 -0.91 3.11
N LEU A 76 -7.59 0.24 2.54
CA LEU A 76 -6.71 1.38 2.37
C LEU A 76 -6.99 2.41 3.46
N SER A 77 -6.00 2.71 4.30
CA SER A 77 -6.13 3.70 5.38
C SER A 77 -5.09 4.80 5.25
N ARG A 78 -5.45 6.05 5.53
CA ARG A 78 -4.47 7.15 5.64
C ARG A 78 -3.97 7.25 7.08
N GLY A 79 -2.68 7.51 7.25
CA GLY A 79 -2.10 7.88 8.54
C GLY A 79 -2.64 9.22 9.04
N PHE A 80 -2.33 9.59 10.29
CA PHE A 80 -2.81 10.86 10.86
C PHE A 80 -2.39 12.08 10.03
N THR A 81 -1.10 12.18 9.69
CA THR A 81 -0.56 13.24 8.83
C THR A 81 -1.18 13.24 7.44
N GLY A 82 -1.32 12.07 6.82
CA GLY A 82 -2.00 11.94 5.52
C GLY A 82 -3.48 12.38 5.56
N ARG A 83 -4.20 12.11 6.66
CA ARG A 83 -5.58 12.60 6.86
C ARG A 83 -5.64 14.12 7.02
N LEU A 84 -4.69 14.70 7.73
CA LEU A 84 -4.61 16.15 7.91
C LEU A 84 -4.28 16.84 6.58
N LEU A 85 -3.25 16.38 5.87
CA LEU A 85 -2.87 16.93 4.56
C LEU A 85 -3.99 16.79 3.53
N ALA A 86 -4.71 15.67 3.50
CA ALA A 86 -5.86 15.49 2.63
C ALA A 86 -7.03 16.44 2.92
N ARG A 87 -7.15 16.93 4.17
CA ARG A 87 -8.14 17.94 4.54
C ARG A 87 -7.69 19.37 4.22
N LEU A 88 -6.38 19.62 4.22
CA LEU A 88 -5.82 20.94 3.96
C LEU A 88 -5.58 21.23 2.47
N LEU A 89 -5.27 20.18 1.69
CA LEU A 89 -5.06 20.26 0.24
C LEU A 89 -6.34 19.91 -0.57
N GLY A 90 -7.47 19.75 0.13
CA GLY A 90 -8.78 19.45 -0.45
C GLY A 90 -9.50 20.73 -0.85
#